data_AF-A0A8X6TH59-F1
#
_entry.id   AF-A0A8X6TH59-F1
#
_cell.length_a   1.000
_cell.length_b   1.000
_cell.length_c   1.000
_cell.angle_alpha   90.00
_cell.angle_beta   90.00
_cell.angle_gamma   90.00
#
_symmetry.space_group_name_H-M   'P 1'
#
loop_
_entity.id
_entity.type
_entity.pdbx_description
1 polymer ?
#
loop_
_entity_poly.entity_id
_entity_poly.type
_entity_poly.pdbx_seq_one_letter_code
_entity_poly.pdbx_strand_id
1 'polypeptide(L)'
;MNCRGQSYDNPAAMARRWTDVEQRMKYINPNAKFVPCLNHSLNLDCLQAASVEVNSMTFFGTLEHYNALFCMSTLGLEVLIAIIGKGLKRIQDSRWNARGDAVNTTRNYYKFFLTMLEKLTEKYKSLYTQTEAGT
;
A
#
# COMPACT_ATOMS: atom_id res chain seq x y z
N MET A 1 1.18 -25.77 -30.56
CA MET A 1 1.13 -24.86 -29.38
C MET A 1 -0.11 -23.97 -29.52
N ASN A 2 -1.20 -24.31 -28.85
CA ASN A 2 -2.53 -23.67 -28.99
C ASN A 2 -2.76 -22.61 -27.90
N CYS A 3 -1.81 -21.68 -27.72
CA CYS A 3 -1.97 -20.59 -26.75
C CYS A 3 -2.87 -19.50 -27.35
N ARG A 4 -4.19 -19.56 -27.12
CA ARG A 4 -5.18 -18.61 -27.64
C ARG A 4 -5.45 -17.41 -26.73
N GLY A 5 -4.96 -17.44 -25.49
CA GLY A 5 -5.02 -16.32 -24.56
C GLY A 5 -3.90 -16.40 -23.53
N GLN A 6 -3.14 -15.32 -23.37
CA GLN A 6 -2.14 -15.14 -22.32
C GLN A 6 -2.34 -13.75 -21.70
N SER A 7 -2.29 -13.68 -20.37
CA SER A 7 -2.36 -12.44 -19.60
C SER A 7 -0.96 -12.03 -19.14
N TYR A 8 -0.58 -10.78 -19.40
CA TYR A 8 0.76 -10.27 -19.10
C TYR A 8 0.71 -9.15 -18.04
N ASP A 9 1.76 -9.04 -17.24
CA ASP A 9 1.86 -8.25 -16.00
C ASP A 9 2.72 -6.98 -16.09
N ASN A 10 3.40 -6.73 -17.22
CA ASN A 10 4.40 -5.66 -17.31
C ASN A 10 3.94 -4.43 -18.12
N PRO A 11 3.50 -3.32 -17.51
CA PRO A 11 3.02 -2.14 -18.24
C PRO A 11 4.09 -1.48 -19.12
N ALA A 12 5.38 -1.52 -18.79
CA ALA A 12 6.41 -0.88 -19.62
C ALA A 12 6.60 -1.57 -20.99
N ALA A 13 6.43 -2.90 -21.02
CA ALA A 13 6.45 -3.69 -22.24
C ALA A 13 5.08 -3.79 -22.94
N MET A 14 4.07 -3.05 -22.46
CA MET A 14 2.68 -3.15 -22.95
C MET A 14 2.05 -1.77 -23.22
N ALA A 15 2.54 -0.71 -22.60
CA ALA A 15 2.01 0.66 -22.68
C ALA A 15 2.31 1.33 -24.02
N ARG A 16 3.26 0.79 -24.79
CA ARG A 16 3.43 1.17 -26.19
C ARG A 16 2.53 0.27 -27.01
N ARG A 17 1.66 0.88 -27.82
CA ARG A 17 0.70 0.25 -28.77
C ARG A 17 1.30 -0.80 -29.74
N TRP A 18 2.62 -1.00 -29.69
CA TRP A 18 3.43 -1.80 -30.59
C TRP A 18 4.71 -2.26 -29.87
N THR A 19 4.59 -3.04 -28.81
CA THR A 19 5.80 -3.66 -28.26
C THR A 19 6.24 -4.81 -29.12
N ASP A 20 7.56 -4.97 -29.27
CA ASP A 20 8.16 -6.03 -30.06
C ASP A 20 7.66 -7.42 -29.60
N VAL A 21 7.28 -7.55 -28.33
CA VAL A 21 6.70 -8.77 -27.76
C VAL A 21 5.33 -9.08 -28.36
N GLU A 22 4.39 -8.13 -28.36
CA GLU A 22 3.06 -8.34 -28.95
C GLU A 22 3.16 -8.60 -30.45
N GLN A 23 4.00 -7.83 -31.15
CA GLN A 23 4.23 -7.99 -32.59
C GLN A 23 4.83 -9.35 -32.93
N ARG A 24 5.86 -9.80 -32.20
CA ARG A 24 6.50 -11.11 -32.38
C ARG A 24 5.53 -12.26 -32.06
N MET A 25 4.69 -12.10 -31.03
CA MET A 25 3.68 -13.10 -30.67
C MET A 25 2.60 -13.24 -31.76
N LYS A 26 2.12 -12.12 -32.32
CA LYS A 26 1.17 -12.09 -33.44
C LYS A 26 1.79 -12.62 -34.73
N TYR A 27 3.07 -12.38 -34.97
CA TYR A 27 3.80 -12.96 -36.11
C TYR A 27 3.84 -14.50 -36.03
N ILE A 28 4.11 -15.05 -34.82
CA ILE A 28 4.15 -16.50 -34.60
C ILE A 28 2.73 -17.12 -34.63
N ASN A 29 1.73 -16.43 -34.08
CA ASN A 29 0.34 -16.86 -34.09
C ASN A 29 -0.60 -15.67 -34.29
N PRO A 30 -1.13 -15.47 -35.51
CA PRO A 30 -2.05 -14.36 -35.82
C PRO A 30 -3.34 -14.38 -34.99
N ASN A 31 -3.71 -15.55 -34.45
CA ASN A 31 -4.90 -15.72 -33.62
C ASN A 31 -4.63 -15.51 -32.12
N ALA A 32 -3.40 -15.19 -31.72
CA ALA A 32 -3.08 -14.93 -30.31
C ALA A 32 -3.73 -13.62 -29.86
N LYS A 33 -4.56 -13.70 -28.81
CA LYS A 33 -5.14 -12.52 -28.17
C LYS A 33 -4.26 -12.07 -27.02
N PHE A 34 -3.98 -10.79 -27.01
CA PHE A 34 -3.22 -10.12 -25.98
C PHE A 34 -4.18 -9.39 -25.04
N VAL A 35 -4.26 -9.85 -23.79
CA VAL A 35 -5.19 -9.30 -22.81
C VAL A 35 -4.37 -8.82 -21.60
N PRO A 36 -4.53 -7.56 -21.14
CA PRO A 36 -3.86 -7.13 -19.93
C PRO A 36 -4.35 -7.96 -18.73
N CYS A 37 -3.45 -8.24 -17.79
CA CYS A 37 -3.84 -8.95 -16.57
C CYS A 37 -4.89 -8.15 -15.80
N LEU A 38 -6.09 -8.72 -15.65
CA LEU A 38 -7.20 -8.07 -14.94
C LEU A 38 -6.79 -7.62 -13.53
N ASN A 39 -6.01 -8.45 -12.81
CA ASN A 39 -5.53 -8.12 -11.48
C ASN A 39 -4.60 -6.89 -11.48
N HIS A 40 -3.83 -6.70 -12.56
CA HIS A 40 -2.97 -5.53 -12.73
C HIS A 40 -3.78 -4.28 -13.11
N SER A 41 -4.71 -4.41 -14.05
CA SER A 41 -5.62 -3.31 -14.42
C SER A 41 -6.41 -2.81 -13.21
N LEU A 42 -7.00 -3.72 -12.42
CA LEU A 42 -7.70 -3.37 -11.18
C LEU A 42 -6.77 -2.68 -10.16
N ASN A 43 -5.52 -3.14 -10.04
CA ASN A 43 -4.55 -2.49 -9.17
C ASN A 43 -4.28 -1.04 -9.60
N LEU A 44 -4.11 -0.78 -10.90
CA LEU A 44 -3.92 0.57 -11.43
C LEU A 44 -5.16 1.45 -11.23
N ASP A 45 -6.35 0.94 -11.52
CA ASP A 45 -7.59 1.70 -11.36
C ASP A 45 -7.80 2.12 -9.90
N CYS A 46 -7.52 1.22 -8.95
CA CYS A 46 -7.63 1.54 -7.53
C CYS A 46 -6.57 2.55 -7.07
N LEU A 47 -5.32 2.44 -7.57
CA LEU A 47 -4.28 3.41 -7.28
C LEU A 47 -4.65 4.80 -7.81
N GLN A 48 -5.19 4.87 -9.04
CA GLN A 48 -5.64 6.11 -9.66
C GLN A 48 -6.83 6.71 -8.90
N ALA A 49 -7.83 5.90 -8.56
CA ALA A 49 -8.96 6.35 -7.76
C ALA A 49 -8.48 6.92 -6.41
N ALA A 50 -7.47 6.29 -5.82
CA ALA A 50 -6.92 6.75 -4.56
C ALA A 50 -6.15 8.07 -4.65
N SER A 51 -5.59 8.40 -5.82
CA SER A 51 -4.74 9.57 -6.06
C SER A 51 -5.45 10.76 -6.71
N VAL A 52 -6.71 10.62 -7.13
CA VAL A 52 -7.45 11.70 -7.82
C VAL A 52 -8.31 12.50 -6.85
N GLU A 53 -8.84 11.86 -5.82
CA GLU A 53 -9.81 12.47 -4.92
C GLU A 53 -9.12 12.93 -3.62
N VAL A 54 -9.41 14.16 -3.20
CA VAL A 54 -8.71 14.81 -2.08
C VAL A 54 -8.90 14.05 -0.77
N ASN A 55 -10.12 13.63 -0.44
CA ASN A 55 -10.37 12.90 0.81
C ASN A 55 -9.63 11.56 0.83
N SER A 56 -9.56 10.88 -0.31
CA SER A 56 -8.82 9.63 -0.48
C SER A 56 -7.33 9.85 -0.32
N MET A 57 -6.75 10.86 -0.98
CA MET A 57 -5.35 11.22 -0.80
C MET A 57 -5.04 11.55 0.67
N THR A 58 -5.89 12.35 1.33
CA THR A 58 -5.73 12.68 2.75
C THR A 58 -5.85 11.43 3.62
N PHE A 59 -6.80 10.55 3.36
CA PHE A 59 -7.01 9.32 4.11
C PHE A 59 -5.81 8.37 4.00
N PHE A 60 -5.36 8.06 2.77
CA PHE A 60 -4.23 7.17 2.56
C PHE A 60 -2.91 7.80 3.00
N GLY A 61 -2.71 9.11 2.84
CA GLY A 61 -1.55 9.82 3.39
C GLY A 61 -1.51 9.78 4.92
N THR A 62 -2.65 9.94 5.58
CA THR A 62 -2.76 9.78 7.05
C THR A 62 -2.41 8.35 7.46
N LEU A 63 -2.91 7.35 6.73
CA LEU A 63 -2.63 5.95 7.00
C LEU A 63 -1.14 5.59 6.77
N GLU A 64 -0.48 6.23 5.80
CA GLU A 64 0.96 6.09 5.56
C GLU A 64 1.79 6.69 6.71
N HIS A 65 1.47 7.89 7.18
CA HIS A 65 2.12 8.48 8.37
C HIS A 65 1.91 7.61 9.61
N TYR A 66 0.69 7.12 9.79
CA TYR A 66 0.35 6.22 10.86
C TYR A 66 1.21 4.94 10.80
N ASN A 67 1.31 4.29 9.64
CA ASN A 67 2.18 3.13 9.46
C ASN A 67 3.65 3.46 9.70
N ALA A 68 4.14 4.62 9.27
CA ALA A 68 5.53 5.03 9.50
C ALA A 68 5.85 5.10 11.01
N LEU A 69 4.97 5.69 11.83
CA LEU A 69 5.17 5.79 13.28
C LEU A 69 5.33 4.42 13.96
N PHE A 70 4.50 3.45 13.60
CA PHE A 70 4.50 2.13 14.24
C PHE A 70 5.45 1.13 13.60
N CYS A 71 5.72 1.22 12.29
CA CYS A 71 6.57 0.25 11.58
C CYS A 71 8.04 0.66 11.49
N MET A 72 8.36 1.97 11.56
CA MET A 72 9.76 2.42 11.46
C MET A 72 10.49 2.41 12.80
N SER A 73 9.77 2.35 13.92
CA SER A 73 10.37 2.16 15.24
C SER A 73 10.45 0.67 15.57
N THR A 74 11.62 0.20 16.00
CA THR A 74 11.81 -1.19 16.46
C THR A 74 10.85 -1.52 17.61
N LEU A 75 10.73 -0.60 18.57
CA LEU A 75 9.80 -0.69 19.68
C LEU A 75 8.32 -0.73 19.23
N GLY A 76 7.95 0.10 18.24
CA GLY A 76 6.60 0.12 17.70
C GLY A 76 6.24 -1.21 17.02
N LEU A 77 7.17 -1.76 16.24
CA LEU A 77 6.99 -3.04 15.55
C LEU A 77 6.87 -4.21 16.54
N GLU A 78 7.70 -4.26 17.58
CA GLU A 78 7.63 -5.30 18.62
C GLU A 78 6.31 -5.30 19.36
N VAL A 79 5.84 -4.12 19.79
CA VAL A 79 4.53 -3.96 20.44
C VAL A 79 3.41 -4.40 19.50
N LEU A 80 3.52 -4.06 18.23
CA LEU A 80 2.52 -4.42 17.23
C LEU A 80 2.44 -5.94 17.03
N ILE A 81 3.59 -6.60 16.90
CA ILE A 81 3.67 -8.06 16.76
C ILE A 81 3.13 -8.75 18.01
N ALA A 82 3.44 -8.26 19.20
CA ALA A 82 2.97 -8.84 20.46
C ALA A 82 1.43 -8.81 20.59
N ILE A 83 0.77 -7.81 20.01
CA ILE A 83 -0.67 -7.57 20.20
C ILE A 83 -1.51 -8.07 19.02
N ILE A 84 -1.00 -7.89 17.80
CA ILE A 84 -1.72 -8.19 16.55
C ILE A 84 -1.28 -9.54 15.97
N GLY A 85 -0.14 -10.09 16.44
CA GLY A 85 0.46 -11.31 15.90
C GLY A 85 1.13 -11.13 14.54
N LYS A 86 1.14 -9.90 13.99
CA LYS A 86 1.77 -9.55 12.72
C LYS A 86 2.14 -8.08 12.67
N GLY A 87 3.20 -7.76 11.94
CA GLY A 87 3.54 -6.39 11.56
C GLY A 87 2.50 -5.78 10.63
N LEU A 88 2.29 -4.47 10.72
CA LEU A 88 1.60 -3.70 9.68
C LEU A 88 2.48 -3.74 8.43
N LYS A 89 1.90 -4.13 7.28
CA LYS A 89 2.63 -4.07 6.02
C LYS A 89 2.84 -2.61 5.66
N ARG A 90 4.09 -2.24 5.40
CA ARG A 90 4.40 -0.96 4.78
C ARG A 90 3.59 -0.84 3.49
N ILE A 91 2.90 0.29 3.33
CA ILE A 91 2.22 0.61 2.09
C ILE A 91 3.31 0.74 1.02
N GLN A 92 3.30 -0.19 0.06
CA GLN A 92 4.19 -0.19 -1.10
C GLN A 92 3.38 0.35 -2.27
N ASP A 93 3.89 1.38 -2.93
CA ASP A 93 3.12 2.17 -3.90
C ASP A 93 2.50 1.36 -5.03
N SER A 94 3.12 0.25 -5.42
CA SER A 94 2.71 -0.56 -6.56
C SER A 94 1.61 -1.59 -6.27
N ARG A 95 1.21 -1.84 -5.01
CA ARG A 95 0.26 -2.93 -4.67
C ARG A 95 -0.92 -2.45 -3.82
N TRP A 96 -2.07 -2.28 -4.45
CA TRP A 96 -3.36 -1.97 -3.81
C TRP A 96 -3.71 -2.90 -2.64
N ASN A 97 -3.40 -4.20 -2.77
CA ASN A 97 -3.62 -5.17 -1.69
C ASN A 97 -2.93 -4.77 -0.37
N ALA A 98 -1.77 -4.11 -0.41
CA ALA A 98 -1.10 -3.63 0.80
C ALA A 98 -1.87 -2.49 1.48
N ARG A 99 -2.50 -1.59 0.70
CA ARG A 99 -3.39 -0.54 1.21
C ARG A 99 -4.64 -1.16 1.84
N GLY A 100 -5.25 -2.16 1.18
CA GLY A 100 -6.38 -2.91 1.74
C GLY A 100 -6.05 -3.61 3.06
N ASP A 101 -4.91 -4.30 3.13
CA ASP A 101 -4.41 -4.95 4.35
C ASP A 101 -4.20 -3.94 5.50
N ALA A 102 -3.63 -2.78 5.19
CA ALA A 102 -3.39 -1.71 6.16
C ALA A 102 -4.72 -1.15 6.70
N VAL A 103 -5.67 -0.82 5.81
CA VAL A 103 -7.01 -0.33 6.21
C VAL A 103 -7.71 -1.35 7.10
N ASN A 104 -7.72 -2.62 6.70
CA ASN A 104 -8.37 -3.67 7.48
C ASN A 104 -7.73 -3.84 8.86
N THR A 105 -6.40 -3.80 8.93
CA THR A 105 -5.68 -3.90 10.22
C THR A 105 -5.98 -2.69 11.10
N THR A 106 -5.89 -1.48 10.59
CA THR A 106 -6.22 -0.25 11.34
C THR A 106 -7.66 -0.25 11.83
N ARG A 107 -8.61 -0.72 11.02
CA ARG A 107 -10.01 -0.86 11.41
C ARG A 107 -10.20 -1.86 12.55
N ASN A 108 -9.59 -3.04 12.45
CA ASN A 108 -9.78 -4.11 13.44
C ASN A 108 -9.13 -3.79 14.79
N TYR A 109 -8.04 -3.03 14.79
CA TYR A 109 -7.28 -2.66 15.99
C TYR A 109 -7.41 -1.18 16.34
N TYR A 110 -8.45 -0.50 15.85
CA TYR A 110 -8.63 0.95 15.96
C TYR A 110 -8.51 1.47 17.40
N LYS A 111 -9.22 0.85 18.35
CA LYS A 111 -9.20 1.25 19.77
C LYS A 111 -7.81 1.15 20.38
N PHE A 112 -7.08 0.09 20.04
CA PHE A 112 -5.71 -0.11 20.52
C PHE A 112 -4.80 1.00 20.01
N PHE A 113 -4.91 1.33 18.73
CA PHE A 113 -4.13 2.38 18.12
C PHE A 113 -4.43 3.77 18.66
N LEU A 114 -5.70 4.09 18.90
CA LEU A 114 -6.08 5.32 19.60
C LEU A 114 -5.43 5.41 20.98
N THR A 115 -5.57 4.36 21.79
CA THR A 115 -5.00 4.34 23.16
C THR A 115 -3.49 4.51 23.15
N MET A 116 -2.78 3.88 22.20
CA MET A 116 -1.34 4.03 22.06
C MET A 116 -0.95 5.47 21.68
N LEU A 117 -1.66 6.08 20.72
CA LEU A 117 -1.41 7.46 20.31
C LEU A 117 -1.68 8.44 21.46
N GLU A 118 -2.73 8.23 22.24
CA GLU A 118 -3.03 9.03 23.45
C GLU A 118 -1.88 8.94 24.45
N LYS A 119 -1.42 7.73 24.78
CA LYS A 119 -0.28 7.51 25.69
C LYS A 119 1.02 8.14 25.19
N LEU A 120 1.31 8.04 23.88
CA LEU A 120 2.48 8.68 23.28
C LEU A 120 2.40 10.20 23.38
N THR A 121 1.20 10.76 23.17
CA THR A 121 0.95 12.20 23.28
C THR A 121 1.11 12.70 24.71
N GLU A 122 0.59 11.97 25.70
CA GLU A 122 0.77 12.28 27.12
C GLU A 122 2.24 12.25 27.54
N LYS A 123 2.96 11.20 27.15
CA LYS A 123 4.41 11.08 27.41
C LYS A 123 5.18 12.25 26.79
N TYR A 124 4.88 12.59 25.54
CA TYR A 124 5.52 13.72 24.86
C TYR A 124 5.27 15.05 25.58
N LYS A 125 4.03 15.32 26.00
CA LYS A 125 3.67 16.51 26.79
C LYS A 125 4.45 16.58 28.10
N SER A 126 4.53 15.47 28.83
CA SER A 126 5.25 15.43 30.12
C SER A 126 6.74 15.76 30.00
N LEU A 127 7.39 15.33 28.92
CA LEU A 127 8.81 15.61 28.64
C LEU A 127 9.05 17.09 28.35
N TYR A 128 8.11 17.72 27.64
CA TYR A 128 8.17 19.13 27.29
C TYR A 128 7.98 20.04 28.52
N THR A 129 7.01 19.74 29.38
CA THR A 129 6.83 20.48 30.65
C THR A 129 8.01 20.35 31.63
N GLN A 130 8.77 19.24 31.58
CA GLN A 130 9.98 19.07 32.41
C GLN A 130 11.19 19.84 31.88
N THR A 131 11.23 20.14 30.57
CA THR A 131 12.32 20.91 29.97
C THR A 131 12.13 22.42 30.14
N GLU A 132 10.88 22.91 30.23
CA GLU A 132 10.59 24.33 30.50
C GLU A 132 10.71 24.72 31.99
N ALA A 133 10.54 23.77 32.92
CA ALA A 133 10.70 24.02 34.36
C ALA A 133 12.16 23.99 34.84
N GLY A 134 13.12 23.71 33.94
CA GLY A 134 14.55 23.55 34.23
C GLY A 134 15.46 24.71 33.78
N THR A 135 14.88 25.81 33.29
CA THR A 135 15.56 27.08 32.94
C THR A 135 15.09 28.21 33.83
#